data_AF-A0A2A6CJD2-F1
#
_entry.id   AF-A0A2A6CJD2-F1
#
_cell.length_a   1.000
_cell.length_b   1.000
_cell.length_c   1.000
_cell.angle_alpha   90.00
_cell.angle_beta   90.00
_cell.angle_gamma   90.00
#
_symmetry.space_group_name_H-M   'P 1'
#
loop_
_entity.id
_entity.type
_entity.pdbx_description
1 polymer ?
#
loop_
_entity_poly.entity_id
_entity_poly.type
_entity_poly.pdbx_seq_one_letter_code
_entity_poly.pdbx_strand_id
1 'polypeptide(L)'
;ILPLCTDISYHFLLDPSPLLSLLCIYRWRPLIPIPGSVTIYYILWVLTIAWNACAYAACFIHRHQIVVPPGSFGKLSRRSQMLFLGASCAYSLLVAPILKQTSGFTTSELDRTVCYDTGWSYAFVGYSFAAFTISAIFLVLLTSHIFIVLRGAARIMSEKTGSFHRIMTKALVTQAAACFIFLLAPLIICYSIYIFDIDMSMLYILAFVSAHTLVHSAVVLGTTPLYRRALHELFSKGFGRPIAMTAHHELSILSHRRDTRKW
;
A
#
# COMPACT_ATOMS: atom_id res chain seq x y z
N ILE A 1 -15.19 1.63 -1.03
CA ILE A 1 -16.03 1.45 0.18
C ILE A 1 -15.60 0.20 0.91
N LEU A 2 -15.67 -0.99 0.32
CA LEU A 2 -15.21 -2.22 1.00
C LEU A 2 -13.81 -2.08 1.63
N PRO A 3 -12.75 -1.62 0.93
CA PRO A 3 -11.42 -1.45 1.55
C PRO A 3 -11.40 -0.46 2.73
N LEU A 4 -12.16 0.65 2.62
CA LEU A 4 -12.30 1.63 3.70
C LEU A 4 -13.03 1.02 4.91
N CYS A 5 -14.09 0.24 4.67
CA CYS A 5 -14.80 -0.48 5.72
C CYS A 5 -13.92 -1.56 6.33
N THR A 6 -13.09 -2.25 5.54
CA THR A 6 -12.12 -3.22 6.06
C THR A 6 -11.07 -2.53 6.91
N ASP A 7 -10.54 -1.38 6.49
CA ASP A 7 -9.56 -0.59 7.26
C ASP A 7 -10.17 -0.08 8.57
N ILE A 8 -11.40 0.46 8.52
CA ILE A 8 -12.14 0.88 9.72
C ILE A 8 -12.38 -0.33 10.63
N SER A 9 -12.84 -1.45 10.08
CA SER A 9 -13.08 -2.67 10.85
C SER A 9 -11.79 -3.21 11.46
N TYR A 10 -10.67 -3.18 10.73
CA TYR A 10 -9.37 -3.59 11.24
C TYR A 10 -8.89 -2.65 12.35
N HIS A 11 -9.02 -1.33 12.19
CA HIS A 11 -8.68 -0.36 13.23
C HIS A 11 -9.57 -0.46 14.47
N PHE A 12 -10.84 -0.82 14.31
CA PHE A 12 -11.80 -0.94 15.40
C PHE A 12 -11.71 -2.30 16.11
N LEU A 13 -11.46 -3.39 15.37
CA LEU A 13 -11.40 -4.75 15.89
C LEU A 13 -10.03 -5.13 16.45
N LEU A 14 -8.94 -4.54 15.92
CA LEU A 14 -7.58 -4.87 16.36
C LEU A 14 -7.00 -3.87 17.37
N ASP A 15 -7.84 -3.00 17.95
CA ASP A 15 -7.40 -1.77 18.64
C ASP A 15 -6.57 -0.86 17.67
N PRO A 16 -6.35 0.44 17.94
CA PRO A 16 -5.55 1.26 17.04
C PRO A 16 -4.16 0.65 16.88
N SER A 17 -3.95 -0.02 15.74
CA SER A 17 -2.82 -0.89 15.44
C SER A 17 -1.51 -0.38 16.07
N PRO A 18 -1.06 -0.97 17.19
CA PRO A 18 0.13 -0.49 17.86
C PRO A 18 1.35 -1.07 17.13
N LEU A 19 2.27 -0.22 16.67
CA LEU A 19 3.54 -0.71 16.15
C LEU A 19 4.43 -1.24 17.29
N LEU A 20 5.12 -2.33 16.95
CA LEU A 20 6.25 -3.07 17.52
C LEU A 20 6.46 -3.27 19.04
N SER A 21 6.00 -2.39 19.91
CA SER A 21 6.24 -2.52 21.37
C SER A 21 4.97 -2.37 22.19
N LEU A 22 3.97 -1.64 21.68
CA LEU A 22 2.72 -1.40 22.40
C LEU A 22 1.71 -2.54 22.29
N LEU A 23 1.87 -3.44 21.33
CA LEU A 23 0.97 -4.57 21.09
C LEU A 23 0.88 -5.50 22.32
N CYS A 24 1.94 -5.63 23.10
CA CYS A 24 1.90 -6.44 24.33
C CYS A 24 1.22 -5.74 25.49
N ILE A 25 1.37 -4.42 25.58
CA ILE A 25 0.75 -3.62 26.64
C ILE A 25 -0.75 -3.52 26.41
N TYR A 26 -1.18 -3.15 25.20
CA TYR A 26 -2.61 -3.01 24.91
C TYR A 26 -3.35 -4.35 24.92
N ARG A 27 -2.69 -5.43 24.55
CA ARG A 27 -3.32 -6.75 24.60
C ARG A 27 -3.36 -7.40 25.98
N TRP A 28 -2.80 -6.75 27.00
CA TRP A 28 -3.06 -7.19 28.36
C TRP A 28 -4.55 -7.05 28.72
N ARG A 29 -5.26 -6.08 28.13
CA ARG A 29 -6.71 -5.85 28.32
C ARG A 29 -7.36 -5.32 27.03
N PRO A 30 -7.53 -6.15 25.98
CA PRO A 30 -8.13 -5.68 24.74
C PRO A 30 -9.61 -5.32 24.95
N LEU A 31 -10.11 -4.34 24.21
CA LEU A 31 -11.53 -3.98 24.19
C LEU A 31 -12.41 -5.16 23.73
N ILE A 32 -11.90 -5.97 22.78
CA ILE A 32 -12.53 -7.19 22.29
C ILE A 32 -11.53 -8.36 22.44
N PRO A 33 -11.84 -9.40 23.22
CA PRO A 33 -10.92 -10.51 23.47
C PRO A 33 -10.89 -11.50 22.29
N ILE A 34 -10.28 -11.10 21.18
CA ILE A 34 -10.08 -12.00 20.02
C ILE A 34 -8.96 -13.01 20.37
N PRO A 35 -9.18 -14.32 20.18
CA PRO A 35 -8.18 -15.33 20.49
C PRO A 35 -6.96 -15.24 19.55
N GLY A 36 -5.76 -15.33 20.12
CA GLY A 36 -4.49 -15.45 19.39
C GLY A 36 -3.29 -14.91 20.19
N SER A 37 -2.07 -15.08 19.69
CA SER A 37 -0.87 -14.48 20.30
C SER A 37 -0.57 -13.12 19.68
N VAL A 38 0.10 -12.21 20.40
CA VAL A 38 0.50 -10.88 19.90
C VAL A 38 1.25 -10.99 18.56
N THR A 39 2.13 -11.99 18.48
CA THR A 39 2.89 -12.35 17.28
C THR A 39 2.02 -12.57 16.05
N ILE A 40 0.87 -13.26 16.17
CA ILE A 40 -0.01 -13.50 15.02
C ILE A 40 -0.56 -12.19 14.47
N TYR A 41 -1.00 -11.27 15.32
CA TYR A 41 -1.59 -9.99 14.87
C TYR A 41 -0.53 -9.09 14.26
N TYR A 42 0.66 -9.07 14.86
CA TYR A 42 1.78 -8.35 14.28
C TYR A 42 2.13 -8.90 12.90
N ILE A 43 2.22 -10.22 12.74
CA ILE A 43 2.46 -10.86 11.44
C ILE A 43 1.38 -10.48 10.44
N LEU A 44 0.10 -10.59 10.82
CA LEU A 44 -1.02 -10.22 9.94
C LEU A 44 -0.93 -8.75 9.51
N TRP A 45 -0.61 -7.86 10.44
CA TRP A 45 -0.44 -6.43 10.15
C TRP A 45 0.72 -6.16 9.17
N VAL A 46 1.89 -6.77 9.40
CA VAL A 46 3.04 -6.67 8.48
C VAL A 46 2.68 -7.20 7.10
N LEU A 47 2.00 -8.36 7.03
CA LEU A 47 1.57 -8.95 5.77
C LEU A 47 0.59 -8.04 5.02
N THR A 48 -0.36 -7.41 5.72
CA THR A 48 -1.28 -6.44 5.12
C THR A 48 -0.52 -5.26 4.50
N ILE A 49 0.47 -4.70 5.19
CA ILE A 49 1.29 -3.62 4.64
C ILE A 49 2.13 -4.09 3.46
N ALA A 50 2.77 -5.25 3.57
CA ALA A 50 3.60 -5.79 2.51
C ALA A 50 2.79 -6.11 1.24
N TRP A 51 1.55 -6.57 1.40
CA TRP A 51 0.63 -6.76 0.28
C TRP A 51 0.17 -5.46 -0.38
N ASN A 52 0.12 -4.33 0.33
CA ASN A 52 -0.11 -3.04 -0.32
C ASN A 52 1.00 -2.71 -1.33
N ALA A 53 2.26 -3.01 -1.01
CA ALA A 53 3.36 -2.83 -1.95
C ALA A 53 3.18 -3.70 -3.21
N CYS A 54 2.74 -4.95 -3.05
CA CYS A 54 2.43 -5.86 -4.17
C CYS A 54 1.29 -5.32 -5.04
N ALA A 55 0.23 -4.80 -4.43
CA ALA A 55 -0.89 -4.19 -5.13
C ALA A 55 -0.47 -2.95 -5.93
N TYR A 56 0.38 -2.09 -5.36
CA TYR A 56 0.96 -0.96 -6.06
C TYR A 56 1.83 -1.40 -7.23
N ALA A 57 2.75 -2.34 -7.00
CA ALA A 57 3.59 -2.88 -8.05
C ALA A 57 2.75 -3.40 -9.23
N ALA A 58 1.70 -4.17 -8.96
CA ALA A 58 0.76 -4.64 -9.97
C ALA A 58 0.09 -3.48 -10.73
N CYS A 59 -0.37 -2.45 -10.02
CA CYS A 59 -0.97 -1.26 -10.63
C CYS A 59 0.00 -0.52 -11.55
N PHE A 60 1.24 -0.29 -11.09
CA PHE A 60 2.28 0.38 -11.87
C PHE A 60 2.70 -0.44 -13.09
N ILE A 61 2.91 -1.74 -12.93
CA ILE A 61 3.21 -2.65 -14.04
C ILE A 61 2.08 -2.62 -15.06
N HIS A 62 0.83 -2.76 -14.62
CA HIS A 62 -0.32 -2.72 -15.51
C HIS A 62 -0.38 -1.39 -16.29
N ARG A 63 -0.17 -0.25 -15.64
CA ARG A 63 -0.13 1.05 -16.34
C ARG A 63 1.04 1.18 -17.30
N HIS A 64 2.22 0.76 -16.88
CA HIS A 64 3.38 0.71 -17.74
C HIS A 64 3.10 -0.10 -19.00
N GLN A 65 2.51 -1.30 -18.86
CA GLN A 65 2.17 -2.14 -20.00
C GLN A 65 1.11 -1.53 -20.91
N ILE A 66 0.19 -0.70 -20.42
CA ILE A 66 -0.78 -0.01 -21.29
C ILE A 66 -0.11 1.10 -22.11
N VAL A 67 0.82 1.83 -21.48
CA VAL A 67 1.46 3.00 -22.09
C VAL A 67 2.58 2.62 -23.06
N VAL A 68 3.29 1.51 -22.79
CA VAL A 68 4.41 1.07 -23.61
C VAL A 68 3.92 0.48 -24.95
N PRO A 69 4.41 1.01 -26.10
CA PRO A 69 4.00 0.56 -27.41
C PRO A 69 4.41 -0.91 -27.66
N PRO A 70 3.68 -1.64 -28.52
CA PRO A 70 4.07 -3.00 -28.90
C PRO A 70 5.45 -3.00 -29.57
N GLY A 71 6.25 -4.02 -29.31
CA GLY A 71 7.62 -4.15 -29.84
C GLY A 71 8.69 -3.35 -29.11
N SER A 72 8.34 -2.49 -28.14
CA SER A 72 9.32 -1.82 -27.30
C SER A 72 10.02 -2.80 -26.35
N PHE A 73 11.32 -2.62 -26.13
CA PHE A 73 12.10 -3.35 -25.13
C PHE A 73 11.54 -3.22 -23.69
N GLY A 74 10.79 -2.15 -23.40
CA GLY A 74 10.12 -1.98 -22.11
C GLY A 74 8.87 -2.84 -21.94
N LYS A 75 8.40 -3.57 -22.96
CA LYS A 75 7.21 -4.40 -22.86
C LYS A 75 7.54 -5.66 -22.06
N LEU A 76 6.85 -5.87 -20.94
CA LEU A 76 7.05 -7.06 -20.12
C LEU A 76 6.12 -8.16 -20.61
N SER A 77 6.65 -9.35 -20.83
CA SER A 77 5.82 -10.52 -21.09
C SER A 77 4.89 -10.80 -19.91
N ARG A 78 3.73 -11.43 -20.16
CA ARG A 78 2.80 -11.81 -19.07
C ARG A 78 3.48 -12.73 -18.05
N ARG A 79 4.37 -13.61 -18.50
CA ARG A 79 5.17 -14.48 -17.62
C ARG A 79 6.09 -13.66 -16.72
N SER A 80 6.83 -12.69 -17.27
CA SER A 80 7.71 -11.80 -16.50
C SER A 80 6.94 -10.98 -15.46
N GLN A 81 5.74 -10.49 -15.81
CA GLN A 81 4.87 -9.77 -14.85
C GLN A 81 4.44 -10.67 -13.70
N MET A 82 4.00 -11.90 -14.00
CA MET A 82 3.61 -12.87 -12.97
C MET A 82 4.79 -13.30 -12.10
N LEU A 83 5.98 -13.50 -12.67
CA LEU A 83 7.18 -13.82 -11.92
C LEU A 83 7.59 -12.67 -11.00
N PHE A 84 7.55 -11.43 -11.48
CA PHE A 84 7.85 -10.26 -10.66
C PHE A 84 6.87 -10.15 -9.49
N LEU A 85 5.56 -10.23 -9.75
CA LEU A 85 4.55 -10.15 -8.70
C LEU A 85 4.62 -11.33 -7.73
N GLY A 86 4.86 -12.55 -8.25
CA GLY A 86 5.07 -13.74 -7.44
C GLY A 86 6.28 -13.60 -6.52
N ALA A 87 7.39 -13.06 -7.03
CA ALA A 87 8.58 -12.78 -6.24
C ALA A 87 8.32 -11.71 -5.16
N SER A 88 7.61 -10.62 -5.49
CA SER A 88 7.24 -9.60 -4.51
C SER A 88 6.33 -10.15 -3.40
N CYS A 89 5.36 -10.99 -3.75
CA CYS A 89 4.48 -11.66 -2.78
C CYS A 89 5.26 -12.65 -1.91
N ALA A 90 6.12 -13.49 -2.51
CA ALA A 90 6.94 -14.43 -1.78
C ALA A 90 7.89 -13.72 -0.80
N TYR A 91 8.52 -12.64 -1.25
CA TYR A 91 9.35 -11.78 -0.41
C TYR A 91 8.57 -11.23 0.79
N SER A 92 7.35 -10.74 0.56
CA SER A 92 6.45 -10.24 1.62
C SER A 92 6.11 -11.30 2.67
N LEU A 93 5.98 -12.58 2.27
CA LEU A 93 5.71 -13.69 3.19
C LEU A 93 6.95 -14.07 4.03
N LEU A 94 8.16 -13.88 3.50
CA LEU A 94 9.40 -14.16 4.23
C LEU A 94 9.66 -13.22 5.41
N VAL A 95 8.92 -12.11 5.49
CA VAL A 95 9.02 -11.12 6.58
C VAL A 95 8.41 -11.63 7.89
N ALA A 96 7.34 -12.43 7.79
CA ALA A 96 6.59 -12.92 8.94
C ALA A 96 7.39 -13.76 9.96
N PRO A 97 8.25 -14.73 9.55
CA PRO A 97 8.94 -15.61 10.50
C PRO A 97 10.14 -14.97 11.23
N ILE A 98 10.53 -13.74 10.90
CA ILE A 98 11.74 -13.11 11.48
C ILE A 98 11.55 -12.78 12.97
N LEU A 99 10.30 -12.67 13.44
CA LEU A 99 10.01 -12.27 14.82
C LEU A 99 9.78 -13.46 15.72
N LYS A 100 10.82 -13.77 16.49
CA LYS A 100 10.75 -14.72 17.60
C LYS A 100 10.32 -13.99 18.87
N GLN A 101 9.18 -14.40 19.43
CA GLN A 101 8.72 -13.91 20.72
C GLN A 101 9.69 -14.37 21.82
N THR A 102 9.99 -13.50 22.79
CA THR A 102 10.75 -13.89 23.98
C THR A 102 9.88 -14.78 24.87
N SER A 103 10.43 -15.90 25.35
CA SER A 103 9.70 -16.86 26.20
C SER A 103 9.72 -16.38 27.65
N GLY A 104 8.70 -15.62 28.04
CA GLY A 104 8.56 -15.06 29.38
C GLY A 104 8.99 -13.60 29.44
N PHE A 105 8.28 -12.82 30.25
CA PHE A 105 8.60 -11.42 30.51
C PHE A 105 9.16 -11.31 31.93
N THR A 106 10.38 -10.80 32.05
CA THR A 106 10.87 -10.26 33.32
C THR A 106 10.20 -8.91 33.59
N THR A 107 10.14 -8.48 34.86
CA THR A 107 9.57 -7.18 35.25
C THR A 107 10.27 -6.01 34.56
N SER A 108 11.58 -6.10 34.34
CA SER A 108 12.36 -5.11 33.59
C SER A 108 12.05 -5.09 32.08
N GLU A 109 11.69 -6.23 31.47
CA GLU A 109 11.23 -6.28 30.07
C GLU A 109 9.82 -5.71 29.91
N LEU A 110 8.96 -5.92 30.91
CA LEU A 110 7.63 -5.29 30.98
C LEU A 110 7.74 -3.75 31.01
N ASP A 111 8.67 -3.22 31.81
CA ASP A 111 8.93 -1.78 31.92
C ASP A 111 9.52 -1.18 30.63
N ARG A 112 10.32 -1.96 29.89
CA ARG A 112 10.90 -1.53 28.60
C ARG A 112 9.97 -1.77 27.42
N THR A 113 8.84 -2.45 27.62
CA THR A 113 7.83 -2.73 26.58
C THR A 113 8.38 -3.61 25.43
N VAL A 114 9.44 -4.38 25.69
CA VAL A 114 10.14 -5.17 24.66
C VAL A 114 9.62 -6.61 24.69
N CYS A 115 8.91 -7.02 23.64
CA CYS A 115 8.35 -8.37 23.52
C CYS A 115 9.05 -9.27 22.53
N TYR A 116 10.01 -8.70 21.83
CA TYR A 116 10.74 -9.33 20.75
C TYR A 116 12.21 -9.24 21.06
N ASP A 117 12.95 -10.25 20.64
CA ASP A 117 14.39 -10.22 20.69
C ASP A 117 14.91 -9.01 19.89
N THR A 118 15.72 -8.17 20.54
CA THR A 118 16.23 -6.93 19.94
C THR A 118 17.11 -7.21 18.72
N GLY A 119 17.86 -8.32 18.70
CA GLY A 119 18.70 -8.70 17.56
C GLY A 119 17.86 -9.02 16.32
N TRP A 120 16.80 -9.82 16.48
CA TRP A 120 15.84 -10.10 15.41
C TRP A 120 15.09 -8.85 14.96
N SER A 121 14.80 -7.93 15.89
CA SER A 121 14.19 -6.64 15.58
C SER A 121 15.11 -5.78 14.68
N TYR A 122 16.41 -5.72 14.96
CA TYR A 122 17.36 -5.02 14.08
C TYR A 122 17.46 -5.66 12.69
N ALA A 123 17.48 -6.99 12.60
CA ALA A 123 17.47 -7.69 11.32
C ALA A 123 16.21 -7.36 10.52
N PHE A 124 15.04 -7.35 11.17
CA PHE A 124 13.77 -6.96 10.56
C PHE A 124 13.77 -5.51 10.06
N VAL A 125 14.31 -4.58 10.85
CA VAL A 125 14.43 -3.16 10.46
C VAL A 125 15.36 -3.00 9.26
N GLY A 126 16.54 -3.61 9.30
CA GLY A 126 17.49 -3.58 8.18
C GLY A 126 16.90 -4.16 6.90
N TYR A 127 16.22 -5.30 7.01
CA TYR A 127 15.49 -5.92 5.89
C TYR A 127 14.41 -4.97 5.33
N SER A 128 13.60 -4.37 6.21
CA SER A 128 12.53 -3.45 5.82
C SER A 128 13.08 -2.20 5.11
N PHE A 129 14.21 -1.66 5.57
CA PHE A 129 14.89 -0.53 4.95
C PHE A 129 15.44 -0.87 3.57
N ALA A 130 16.04 -2.06 3.41
CA ALA A 130 16.53 -2.54 2.12
C ALA A 130 15.38 -2.75 1.13
N ALA A 131 14.31 -3.46 1.54
CA ALA A 131 13.09 -3.67 0.78
C ALA A 131 12.51 -2.35 0.26
N PHE A 132 12.43 -1.38 1.17
CA PHE A 132 11.92 -0.06 0.91
C PHE A 132 12.78 0.66 -0.13
N THR A 133 14.10 0.71 0.07
CA THR A 133 15.03 1.41 -0.83
C THR A 133 14.93 0.85 -2.25
N ILE A 134 14.90 -0.47 -2.39
CA ILE A 134 14.72 -1.14 -3.68
C ILE A 134 13.38 -0.75 -4.32
N SER A 135 12.29 -0.76 -3.55
CA SER A 135 10.95 -0.40 -4.02
C SER A 135 10.87 1.08 -4.46
N ALA A 136 11.52 1.98 -3.73
CA ALA A 136 11.61 3.40 -4.03
C ALA A 136 12.34 3.64 -5.36
N ILE A 137 13.51 3.04 -5.53
CA ILE A 137 14.29 3.13 -6.76
C ILE A 137 13.47 2.59 -7.94
N PHE A 138 12.88 1.39 -7.78
CA PHE A 138 12.04 0.79 -8.81
C PHE A 138 10.88 1.69 -9.21
N LEU A 139 10.18 2.28 -8.24
CA LEU A 139 9.06 3.18 -8.46
C LEU A 139 9.49 4.43 -9.24
N VAL A 140 10.61 5.05 -8.85
CA VAL A 140 11.14 6.24 -9.53
C VAL A 140 11.54 5.92 -10.96
N LEU A 141 12.26 4.82 -11.18
CA LEU A 141 12.68 4.39 -12.52
C LEU A 141 11.47 4.08 -13.41
N LEU A 142 10.52 3.30 -12.90
CA LEU A 142 9.33 2.91 -13.65
C LEU A 142 8.45 4.13 -13.99
N THR A 143 8.26 5.03 -13.03
CA THR A 143 7.49 6.27 -13.22
C THR A 143 8.17 7.17 -14.25
N SER A 144 9.48 7.37 -14.13
CA SER A 144 10.26 8.17 -15.07
C SER A 144 10.18 7.61 -16.48
N HIS A 145 10.30 6.28 -16.61
CA HIS A 145 10.15 5.59 -17.89
C HIS A 145 8.74 5.78 -18.48
N ILE A 146 7.67 5.65 -17.69
CA ILE A 146 6.29 5.92 -18.15
C ILE A 146 6.16 7.35 -18.70
N PHE A 147 6.70 8.35 -17.99
CA PHE A 147 6.63 9.74 -18.45
C PHE A 147 7.43 9.99 -19.73
N ILE A 148 8.63 9.38 -19.86
CA ILE A 148 9.44 9.46 -21.08
C ILE A 148 8.65 8.86 -22.26
N VAL A 149 8.07 7.68 -22.08
CA VAL A 149 7.25 7.01 -23.11
C VAL A 149 6.03 7.86 -23.46
N LEU A 150 5.32 8.43 -22.48
CA LEU A 150 4.19 9.32 -22.73
C LEU A 150 4.59 10.60 -23.48
N ARG A 151 5.80 11.12 -23.24
CA ARG A 151 6.32 12.29 -23.96
C ARG A 151 6.60 11.95 -25.42
N GLY A 152 7.19 10.79 -25.71
CA GLY A 152 7.41 10.31 -27.07
C GLY A 152 6.11 9.96 -27.80
N ALA A 153 5.20 9.26 -27.12
CA ALA A 153 3.91 8.84 -27.65
C ALA A 153 2.94 10.01 -27.91
N ALA A 154 3.19 11.20 -27.35
CA ALA A 154 2.36 12.39 -27.60
C ALA A 154 2.27 12.78 -29.07
N ARG A 155 3.22 12.32 -29.92
CA ARG A 155 3.16 12.52 -31.37
C ARG A 155 2.21 11.56 -32.10
N ILE A 156 1.95 10.39 -31.53
CA ILE A 156 1.20 9.29 -32.18
C ILE A 156 -0.21 9.17 -31.56
N MET A 157 -0.33 9.50 -30.28
CA MET A 157 -1.56 9.35 -29.50
C MET A 157 -2.41 10.62 -29.56
N SER A 158 -3.73 10.46 -29.68
CA SER A 158 -4.68 11.59 -29.54
C SER A 158 -4.44 12.32 -28.21
N GLU A 159 -4.48 13.65 -28.26
CA GLU A 159 -4.27 14.53 -27.10
C GLU A 159 -5.15 14.15 -25.90
N LYS A 160 -6.40 13.75 -26.16
CA LYS A 160 -7.34 13.29 -25.12
C LYS A 160 -6.86 12.02 -24.40
N THR A 161 -6.38 11.03 -25.16
CA THR A 161 -5.87 9.77 -24.60
C THR A 161 -4.56 10.00 -23.85
N GLY A 162 -3.67 10.84 -24.40
CA GLY A 162 -2.42 11.22 -23.74
C GLY A 162 -2.66 11.94 -22.41
N SER A 163 -3.59 12.89 -22.37
CA SER A 163 -4.01 13.59 -21.16
C SER A 163 -4.56 12.63 -20.10
N PHE A 164 -5.43 11.70 -20.51
CA PHE A 164 -5.97 10.67 -19.61
C PHE A 164 -4.88 9.82 -18.95
N HIS A 165 -3.91 9.31 -19.73
CA HIS A 165 -2.80 8.53 -19.17
C HIS A 165 -1.90 9.34 -18.24
N ARG A 166 -1.66 10.61 -18.53
CA ARG A 166 -0.90 11.51 -17.65
C ARG A 166 -1.59 11.73 -16.32
N ILE A 167 -2.90 12.03 -16.32
CA ILE A 167 -3.69 12.24 -15.08
C ILE A 167 -3.64 10.99 -14.20
N MET A 168 -3.84 9.83 -14.81
CA MET A 168 -3.89 8.55 -14.12
C MET A 168 -2.52 8.11 -13.59
N THR A 169 -1.44 8.37 -14.33
CA THR A 169 -0.07 8.13 -13.84
C THR A 169 0.24 9.05 -12.67
N LYS A 170 -0.10 10.35 -12.76
CA LYS A 170 0.03 11.29 -11.63
C LYS A 170 -0.73 10.80 -10.40
N ALA A 171 -1.96 10.32 -10.55
CA ALA A 171 -2.75 9.78 -9.44
C ALA A 171 -2.03 8.61 -8.74
N LEU A 172 -1.46 7.66 -9.49
CA LEU A 172 -0.69 6.56 -8.91
C LEU A 172 0.59 7.03 -8.21
N VAL A 173 1.30 8.00 -8.78
CA VAL A 173 2.48 8.61 -8.15
C VAL A 173 2.10 9.31 -6.85
N THR A 174 1.00 10.06 -6.83
CA THR A 174 0.50 10.72 -5.61
C THR A 174 0.09 9.71 -4.55
N GLN A 175 -0.59 8.62 -4.91
CA GLN A 175 -0.96 7.55 -3.98
C GLN A 175 0.28 6.86 -3.39
N ALA A 176 1.27 6.55 -4.24
CA ALA A 176 2.54 6.00 -3.79
C ALA A 176 3.27 6.99 -2.87
N ALA A 177 3.41 8.25 -3.26
CA ALA A 177 4.05 9.28 -2.44
C ALA A 177 3.35 9.47 -1.09
N ALA A 178 2.02 9.40 -1.03
CA ALA A 178 1.29 9.44 0.23
C ALA A 178 1.66 8.26 1.14
N CYS A 179 1.79 7.05 0.62
CA CYS A 179 2.30 5.91 1.39
C CYS A 179 3.71 6.19 1.95
N PHE A 180 4.61 6.77 1.15
CA PHE A 180 5.96 7.10 1.59
C PHE A 180 5.97 8.14 2.72
N ILE A 181 5.19 9.21 2.57
CA ILE A 181 5.17 10.33 3.51
C ILE A 181 4.45 9.95 4.81
N PHE A 182 3.30 9.27 4.72
CA PHE A 182 2.42 9.08 5.87
C PHE A 182 2.61 7.74 6.60
N LEU A 183 3.19 6.74 5.96
CA LEU A 183 3.47 5.45 6.59
C LEU A 183 4.96 5.32 6.87
N LEU A 184 5.77 5.49 5.82
CA LEU A 184 7.14 5.01 5.89
C LEU A 184 8.12 6.01 6.52
N ALA A 185 8.08 7.30 6.16
CA ALA A 185 8.94 8.29 6.81
C ALA A 185 8.76 8.28 8.36
N PRO A 186 7.53 8.23 8.91
CA PRO A 186 7.29 8.05 10.34
C PRO A 186 7.87 6.74 10.89
N LEU A 187 7.75 5.63 10.18
CA LEU A 187 8.37 4.36 10.59
C LEU A 187 9.89 4.47 10.68
N ILE A 188 10.55 5.10 9.70
CA ILE A 188 12.00 5.33 9.72
C ILE A 188 12.38 6.18 10.95
N ILE A 189 11.62 7.23 11.24
CA ILE A 189 11.84 8.07 12.43
C ILE A 189 11.67 7.23 13.70
N CYS A 190 10.61 6.42 13.79
CA CYS A 190 10.33 5.52 14.91
C CYS A 190 11.51 4.58 15.19
N TYR A 191 12.00 3.92 14.15
CA TYR A 191 13.14 3.01 14.28
C TYR A 191 14.44 3.73 14.58
N SER A 192 14.63 4.94 14.04
CA SER A 192 15.82 5.73 14.35
C SER A 192 15.83 6.13 15.83
N ILE A 193 14.72 6.62 16.36
CA ILE A 193 14.58 6.92 17.80
C ILE A 193 14.85 5.67 18.64
N TYR A 194 14.33 4.51 18.22
CA TYR A 194 14.56 3.24 18.91
C TYR A 194 16.03 2.80 18.88
N ILE A 195 16.69 2.87 17.72
CA ILE A 195 18.10 2.48 17.53
C ILE A 195 19.04 3.41 18.31
N PHE A 196 18.76 4.71 18.31
CA PHE A 196 19.60 5.71 18.95
C PHE A 196 19.22 5.99 20.41
N ASP A 197 18.27 5.24 20.98
CA ASP A 197 17.78 5.37 22.35
C ASP A 197 17.39 6.83 22.69
N ILE A 198 16.71 7.51 21.75
CA ILE A 198 16.29 8.89 21.93
C ILE A 198 15.07 8.92 22.85
N ASP A 199 15.14 9.72 23.92
CA ASP A 199 14.04 9.91 24.87
C ASP A 199 12.90 10.71 24.23
N MET A 200 12.06 10.02 23.46
CA MET A 200 10.87 10.54 22.82
C MET A 200 9.74 9.53 22.95
N SER A 201 8.55 10.02 23.28
CA SER A 201 7.36 9.16 23.33
C SER A 201 7.03 8.64 21.93
N MET A 202 7.25 7.34 21.72
CA MET A 202 6.90 6.64 20.48
C MET A 202 5.42 6.84 20.12
N LEU A 203 4.54 7.01 21.12
CA LEU A 203 3.10 7.19 20.95
C LEU A 203 2.72 8.24 19.89
N TYR A 204 3.47 9.36 19.79
CA TYR A 204 3.18 10.40 18.78
C TYR A 204 3.38 9.91 17.35
N ILE A 205 4.46 9.17 17.10
CA ILE A 205 4.79 8.65 15.77
C ILE A 205 3.81 7.54 15.39
N LEU A 206 3.41 6.74 16.38
CA LEU A 206 2.44 5.67 16.21
C LEU A 206 1.04 6.21 15.90
N ALA A 207 0.63 7.28 16.58
CA ALA A 207 -0.61 8.00 16.25
C ALA A 207 -0.58 8.57 14.82
N PHE A 208 0.59 8.98 14.34
CA PHE A 208 0.73 9.46 12.97
C PHE A 208 0.64 8.31 11.94
N VAL A 209 1.30 7.17 12.20
CA VAL A 209 1.21 5.98 11.34
C VAL A 209 -0.21 5.40 11.32
N SER A 210 -0.93 5.43 12.44
CA SER A 210 -2.31 4.93 12.47
C SER A 210 -3.25 5.77 11.61
N ALA A 211 -2.93 7.05 11.38
CA ALA A 211 -3.68 7.90 10.46
C ALA A 211 -3.39 7.61 8.96
N HIS A 212 -2.36 6.80 8.63
CA HIS A 212 -1.98 6.59 7.23
C HIS A 212 -3.13 5.97 6.41
N THR A 213 -3.90 5.02 6.95
CA THR A 213 -4.97 4.32 6.21
C THR A 213 -6.07 5.30 5.81
N LEU A 214 -6.43 6.22 6.72
CA LEU A 214 -7.39 7.30 6.47
C LEU A 214 -6.86 8.26 5.41
N VAL A 215 -5.62 8.74 5.56
CA VAL A 215 -5.00 9.67 4.62
C VAL A 215 -4.85 9.02 3.24
N HIS A 216 -4.40 7.77 3.20
CA HIS A 216 -4.28 6.99 1.97
C HIS A 216 -5.63 6.83 1.28
N SER A 217 -6.66 6.45 2.02
CA SER A 217 -8.02 6.36 1.49
C SER A 217 -8.52 7.70 0.93
N ALA A 218 -8.28 8.80 1.65
CA ALA A 218 -8.60 10.15 1.19
C ALA A 218 -7.83 10.52 -0.09
N VAL A 219 -6.53 10.21 -0.16
CA VAL A 219 -5.71 10.40 -1.36
C VAL A 219 -6.24 9.56 -2.53
N VAL A 220 -6.57 8.29 -2.31
CA VAL A 220 -7.09 7.40 -3.35
C VAL A 220 -8.42 7.92 -3.89
N LEU A 221 -9.36 8.30 -3.01
CA LEU A 221 -10.64 8.90 -3.39
C LEU A 221 -10.43 10.23 -4.12
N GLY A 222 -9.56 11.11 -3.58
CA GLY A 222 -9.30 12.44 -4.12
C GLY A 222 -8.59 12.41 -5.47
N THR A 223 -7.68 11.45 -5.70
CA THR A 223 -6.87 11.38 -6.92
C THR A 223 -7.50 10.55 -8.03
N THR A 224 -8.36 9.57 -7.71
CA THR A 224 -8.91 8.63 -8.69
C THR A 224 -10.27 9.11 -9.23
N PRO A 225 -10.38 9.57 -10.50
CA PRO A 225 -11.61 10.14 -11.03
C PRO A 225 -12.81 9.18 -10.99
N LEU A 226 -12.57 7.88 -11.21
CA LEU A 226 -13.61 6.85 -11.15
C LEU A 226 -14.24 6.78 -9.76
N TYR A 227 -13.44 6.86 -8.70
CA TYR A 227 -13.94 6.84 -7.33
C TYR A 227 -14.68 8.12 -6.97
N ARG A 228 -14.23 9.29 -7.44
CA ARG A 228 -14.97 10.55 -7.26
C ARG A 228 -16.34 10.51 -7.92
N ARG A 229 -16.45 9.96 -9.13
CA ARG A 229 -17.74 9.80 -9.82
C ARG A 229 -18.66 8.85 -9.07
N ALA A 230 -18.15 7.68 -8.67
CA ALA A 230 -18.92 6.71 -7.89
C ALA A 230 -19.41 7.31 -6.57
N LEU A 231 -18.56 8.08 -5.87
CA LEU A 231 -18.91 8.76 -4.64
C LEU A 231 -19.98 9.84 -4.87
N HIS A 232 -19.84 10.64 -5.92
CA HIS A 232 -20.82 11.65 -6.30
C HIS A 232 -22.18 11.01 -6.65
N GLU A 233 -22.19 9.90 -7.38
CA GLU A 233 -23.42 9.17 -7.70
C GLU A 233 -24.12 8.59 -6.47
N LEU A 234 -23.33 8.08 -5.51
CA LEU A 234 -23.85 7.63 -4.21
C LEU A 234 -24.55 8.75 -3.45
N PHE A 235 -23.91 9.93 -3.39
CA PHE A 235 -24.50 11.08 -2.70
C PHE A 235 -25.69 11.68 -3.46
N SER A 236 -25.65 11.72 -4.79
CA SER A 236 -26.72 12.34 -5.59
C SER A 236 -27.97 11.49 -5.72
N LYS A 237 -27.84 10.15 -5.74
CA LYS A 237 -28.98 9.22 -5.89
C LYS A 237 -29.61 8.79 -4.57
N GLY A 238 -28.99 9.14 -3.44
CA GLY A 238 -29.37 8.67 -2.11
C GLY A 238 -29.10 7.17 -1.92
N PHE A 239 -28.92 6.73 -0.68
CA PHE A 239 -28.57 5.35 -0.32
C PHE A 239 -29.59 4.27 -0.76
N GLY A 240 -30.74 4.65 -1.31
CA GLY A 240 -31.86 3.74 -1.59
C GLY A 240 -31.93 3.16 -3.00
N ARG A 241 -31.11 3.59 -3.97
CA ARG A 241 -31.14 3.02 -5.33
C ARG A 241 -29.95 2.09 -5.56
N PRO A 242 -30.18 0.82 -5.95
CA PRO A 242 -29.09 -0.10 -6.26
C PRO A 242 -28.23 0.49 -7.37
N ILE A 243 -26.92 0.59 -7.08
CA ILE A 243 -25.92 1.00 -8.06
C ILE A 243 -25.82 -0.13 -9.08
N ALA A 244 -26.64 -0.08 -10.13
CA ALA A 244 -26.36 -0.83 -11.33
C ALA A 244 -25.02 -0.33 -11.86
N MET A 245 -23.95 -1.09 -11.60
CA MET A 245 -22.57 -0.66 -11.77
C MET A 245 -22.31 -0.38 -13.27
N THR A 246 -22.42 0.90 -13.63
CA THR A 246 -22.24 1.47 -14.98
C THR A 246 -20.84 1.22 -15.57
N ALA A 247 -19.92 0.63 -14.80
CA ALA A 247 -18.63 0.14 -15.27
C ALA A 247 -18.75 -0.81 -16.46
N HIS A 248 -19.82 -1.61 -16.53
CA HIS A 248 -20.07 -2.49 -17.66
C HIS A 248 -20.39 -1.72 -18.95
N HIS A 249 -20.96 -0.51 -18.83
CA HIS A 249 -21.31 0.33 -19.97
C HIS A 249 -20.12 1.16 -20.48
N GLU A 250 -19.20 1.62 -19.63
CA GLU A 250 -17.96 2.24 -20.11
C GLU A 250 -17.01 1.21 -20.73
N LEU A 251 -16.93 0.00 -20.17
CA LEU A 251 -16.16 -1.10 -20.76
C LEU A 251 -16.76 -1.57 -22.09
N SER A 252 -18.09 -1.60 -22.24
CA SER A 252 -18.73 -1.93 -23.51
C SER A 252 -18.53 -0.83 -24.57
N ILE A 253 -18.55 0.46 -24.19
CA ILE A 253 -18.23 1.56 -25.13
C ILE A 253 -16.76 1.47 -25.59
N LEU A 254 -15.85 1.11 -24.69
CA LEU A 254 -14.42 0.95 -25.01
C LEU A 254 -14.13 -0.33 -25.81
N SER A 255 -14.89 -1.42 -25.60
CA SER A 255 -14.77 -2.63 -26.43
C SER A 255 -15.37 -2.40 -27.82
N HIS A 256 -16.53 -1.73 -27.91
CA HIS A 256 -17.19 -1.47 -29.18
C HIS A 256 -16.38 -0.52 -30.09
N ARG A 257 -15.69 0.47 -29.52
CA ARG A 257 -14.71 1.31 -30.24
C ARG A 257 -13.43 0.59 -30.67
N ARG A 258 -13.15 -0.60 -30.11
CA ARG A 258 -11.98 -1.41 -30.46
C ARG A 258 -12.24 -2.24 -31.71
N ASP A 259 -13.49 -2.67 -31.93
CA ASP A 259 -13.89 -3.40 -33.14
C ASP A 259 -14.02 -2.50 -34.37
N THR A 260 -14.38 -1.22 -34.20
CA THR A 260 -14.47 -0.27 -35.33
C THR A 260 -13.11 0.22 -35.86
N ARG A 261 -11.99 -0.21 -35.28
CA ARG A 261 -10.63 0.24 -35.64
C ARG A 261 -9.76 -0.83 -36.30
N LYS A 262 -10.37 -1.93 -36.77
CA LYS A 262 -9.73 -2.98 -37.57
C LYS A 262 -9.74 -2.72 -39.09
N TRP A 263 -9.96 -1.48 -39.51
CA TRP A 263 -9.85 -1.06 -40.91
C TRP A 263 -8.71 -0.05 -41.06
#